data_AF-R6HY54-F1
#
_entry.id   AF-R6HY54-F1
#
_cell.length_a   1.000
_cell.length_b   1.000
_cell.length_c   1.000
_cell.angle_alpha   90.00
_cell.angle_beta   90.00
_cell.angle_gamma   90.00
#
_symmetry.space_group_name_H-M   'P 1'
#
loop_
_entity.id
_entity.type
_entity.pdbx_description
1 polymer ?
#
loop_
_entity_poly.entity_id
_entity_poly.type
_entity_poly.pdbx_seq_one_letter_code
_entity_poly.pdbx_strand_id
1 'polypeptide(L)' 'MLENPSYPAPKFRMDPSITDFYHFTPESFHLEGYQWAPFDEKIPVAI' A
#
# COMPACT_ATOMS: atom_id res chain seq x y z
N MET A 1 2.44 15.99 10.21
CA MET A 1 3.01 14.64 10.04
C MET A 1 3.37 13.97 11.36
N LEU A 2 4.24 14.56 12.21
CA LEU A 2 4.63 13.97 13.51
C LEU A 2 3.46 13.81 14.50
N GLU A 3 2.42 14.64 14.35
CA GLU A 3 1.22 14.63 15.20
C GLU A 3 0.07 13.79 14.61
N ASN A 4 0.25 13.21 13.42
CA ASN A 4 -0.81 12.42 12.79
C ASN A 4 -1.09 11.16 13.63
N PRO A 5 -2.35 10.69 13.70
CA PRO A 5 -2.68 9.46 14.40
C PRO A 5 -1.98 8.26 13.76
N SER A 6 -1.52 7.33 14.60
CA SER A 6 -1.01 6.04 14.15
C SER A 6 -2.16 5.06 13.95
N TYR A 7 -2.21 4.40 12.79
CA TYR A 7 -3.19 3.37 12.47
C TYR A 7 -2.55 1.99 12.55
N PRO A 8 -3.34 0.92 12.80
CA PRO A 8 -2.85 -0.44 12.67
C PRO A 8 -2.26 -0.72 11.28
N ALA A 9 -1.22 -1.56 11.23
CA ALA A 9 -0.63 -1.97 9.96
C ALA A 9 -1.67 -2.73 9.12
N PRO A 10 -1.73 -2.48 7.79
CA PRO A 10 -2.63 -3.21 6.90
C PRO A 10 -2.19 -4.67 6.78
N LYS A 11 -3.14 -5.53 6.41
CA LYS A 11 -2.82 -6.90 6.04
C LYS A 11 -2.57 -6.97 4.54
N PHE A 12 -1.37 -7.40 4.16
CA PHE A 12 -1.02 -7.67 2.77
C PHE A 12 -1.46 -9.08 2.38
N ARG A 13 -2.21 -9.18 1.28
CA ARG A 13 -2.67 -10.46 0.72
C ARG A 13 -2.29 -10.54 -0.77
N MET A 14 -1.74 -11.69 -1.15
CA MET A 14 -1.50 -12.07 -2.54
C MET A 14 -2.58 -13.06 -3.00
N ASP A 15 -2.94 -13.02 -4.27
CA ASP A 15 -3.80 -14.04 -4.87
C ASP A 15 -3.12 -15.42 -4.85
N PRO A 16 -3.64 -16.39 -4.07
CA PRO A 16 -3.01 -17.70 -3.94
C PRO A 16 -3.19 -18.60 -5.17
N SER A 17 -4.05 -18.22 -6.12
CA SER A 17 -4.26 -18.99 -7.36
C SER A 17 -3.13 -18.80 -8.38
N ILE A 18 -2.32 -17.74 -8.23
CA ILE A 18 -1.20 -17.44 -9.12
C ILE A 18 0.04 -18.15 -8.62
N THR A 19 0.58 -19.04 -9.46
CA THR A 19 1.76 -19.85 -9.14
C THR A 19 2.96 -19.52 -10.03
N ASP A 20 2.77 -18.69 -11.05
CA ASP A 20 3.82 -18.18 -11.93
C ASP A 20 4.05 -16.70 -11.64
N PHE A 21 5.30 -16.36 -11.32
CA PHE A 21 5.73 -15.01 -10.97
C PHE A 21 5.38 -13.97 -12.04
N TYR A 22 5.46 -14.33 -13.33
CA TYR A 22 5.23 -13.39 -14.42
C TYR A 22 3.74 -13.13 -14.72
N HIS A 23 2.84 -13.88 -14.09
CA HIS A 23 1.40 -13.67 -14.19
C HIS A 23 0.86 -12.71 -13.12
N PHE A 24 1.68 -12.24 -12.18
CA PHE A 24 1.26 -11.22 -11.23
C PHE A 24 0.92 -9.91 -11.96
N THR A 25 -0.18 -9.31 -11.53
CA THR A 25 -0.65 -7.98 -11.96
C THR A 25 -0.88 -7.11 -10.72
N PRO A 26 -1.02 -5.78 -10.84
CA PRO A 26 -1.35 -4.93 -9.69
C PRO A 26 -2.59 -5.40 -8.92
N GLU A 27 -3.56 -5.99 -9.63
CA GLU A 27 -4.82 -6.51 -9.08
C GLU A 27 -4.62 -7.80 -8.25
N SER A 28 -3.48 -8.48 -8.41
CA SER A 28 -3.15 -9.69 -7.65
C SER A 28 -2.81 -9.41 -6.17
N PHE A 29 -2.70 -8.13 -5.80
CA PHE A 29 -2.29 -7.69 -4.47
C PHE A 29 -3.37 -6.84 -3.82
N HIS A 30 -3.62 -7.09 -2.54
CA HIS A 30 -4.58 -6.33 -1.76
C HIS A 30 -3.97 -5.91 -0.42
N LEU A 31 -4.27 -4.68 -0.03
CA LEU A 31 -3.99 -4.15 1.30
C LEU A 31 -5.31 -4.00 2.05
N GLU A 32 -5.64 -4.99 2.87
CA GLU A 32 -6.87 -4.99 3.66
C GLU A 32 -6.69 -4.08 4.88
N GLY A 33 -7.68 -3.20 5.10
CA GLY A 33 -7.68 -2.25 6.22
C GLY A 33 -6.67 -1.11 6.09
N TYR A 34 -6.17 -0.82 4.89
CA TYR A 34 -5.26 0.30 4.66
C TYR A 34 -5.92 1.64 5.00
N GLN A 35 -5.29 2.38 5.91
CA GLN A 35 -5.69 3.72 6.33
C GLN A 35 -4.49 4.65 6.23
N TRP A 36 -4.73 5.87 5.77
CA TRP A 36 -3.70 6.87 5.60
C TRP A 36 -4.17 8.20 6.20
N ALA A 37 -3.22 8.96 6.73
CA ALA A 37 -3.48 10.34 7.09
C ALA A 37 -3.55 11.20 5.81
N PRO A 38 -4.45 12.19 5.73
CA PRO A 38 -4.46 13.15 4.63
C PRO A 38 -3.09 13.81 4.46
N PHE A 39 -2.67 13.96 3.20
CA PHE A 39 -1.39 14.56 2.86
C PHE A 39 -1.49 15.29 1.52
N ASP A 40 -1.70 16.61 1.58
CA ASP A 40 -1.91 17.47 0.40
C ASP A 40 -0.64 18.19 -0.08
N GLU A 41 0.44 18.12 0.70
CA GLU A 41 1.72 18.72 0.35
C GLU A 41 2.48 17.83 -0.65
N LYS A 42 3.08 18.44 -1.68
CA LYS A 42 3.94 17.70 -2.62
C LYS A 42 5.35 17.65 -2.07
N ILE A 43 5.89 16.44 -1.89
CA ILE A 43 7.31 16.25 -1.57
C ILE A 43 8.11 16.38 -2.87
N PRO A 44 9.03 17.35 -2.99
CA PRO A 44 9.84 17.50 -4.20
C PRO A 44 10.81 16.33 -4.33
N VAL A 45 10.90 15.77 -5.55
CA VAL A 45 11.89 14.74 -5.89
C VAL A 45 13.14 15.45 -6.41
N ALA A 46 14.29 15.19 -5.79
CA ALA A 46 15.57 15.67 -6.30
C ALA A 46 15.94 14.94 -7.59
N ILE A 47 16.53 15.68 -8.53
CA ILE A 47 17.01 15.19 -9.83
C ILE A 47 18.52 14.99 -9.74
#